data_AF-A0A3G1NHI5-F1
#
_entry.id   AF-A0A3G1NHI5-F1
#
_cell.length_a   1.000
_cell.length_b   1.000
_cell.length_c   1.000
_cell.angle_alpha   90.00
_cell.angle_beta   90.00
_cell.angle_gamma   90.00
#
_symmetry.space_group_name_H-M   'P 1'
#
loop_
_entity.id
_entity.type
_entity.pdbx_description
1 polymer ?
#
loop_
_entity_poly.entity_id
_entity_poly.type
_entity_poly.pdbx_seq_one_letter_code
_entity_poly.pdbx_strand_id
1 'polypeptide(L)' 'MKRKFCSLVLFVVSFSASADISGRIVRVLDGDTVEMLEPGKQLTLIRLAGIDAPEKSQPFG' A
#
# COMPACT_ATOMS: atom_id res chain seq x y z
N MET A 1 -25.05 -18.43 27.94
CA MET A 1 -23.59 -18.14 28.01
C MET A 1 -22.92 -18.11 26.64
N LYS A 2 -23.17 -19.07 25.73
CA LYS A 2 -22.54 -19.14 24.39
C LYS A 2 -22.70 -17.88 23.51
N ARG A 3 -23.88 -17.27 23.46
CA ARG A 3 -24.12 -16.03 22.68
C ARG A 3 -23.32 -14.83 23.21
N LYS A 4 -23.21 -14.68 24.54
CA LYS A 4 -22.40 -13.62 25.16
C LYS A 4 -20.90 -13.84 24.90
N PHE A 5 -20.47 -15.10 24.91
CA PHE A 5 -19.10 -15.49 24.55
C PHE A 5 -18.79 -15.20 23.08
N CYS A 6 -19.66 -15.57 22.13
CA CYS A 6 -19.49 -15.22 20.71
C CYS A 6 -19.43 -13.71 20.49
N SER A 7 -20.31 -12.94 21.16
CA SER A 7 -20.32 -11.48 21.02
C SER A 7 -19.04 -10.83 21.54
N LEU A 8 -18.49 -11.37 22.64
CA LEU A 8 -17.20 -10.92 23.18
C LEU A 8 -16.05 -11.23 22.22
N VAL A 9 -16.03 -12.42 21.62
CA VAL A 9 -15.03 -12.82 20.62
C VAL A 9 -15.09 -11.90 19.39
N LEU A 10 -16.28 -11.63 18.85
CA LEU A 10 -16.45 -10.71 17.72
C LEU A 10 -15.97 -9.29 18.03
N PHE A 11 -16.21 -8.81 19.25
CA PHE A 11 -15.74 -7.50 19.69
C PHE A 11 -14.20 -7.44 19.76
N VAL A 12 -13.55 -8.48 20.28
CA VAL A 12 -12.07 -8.55 20.37
C VAL A 12 -11.41 -8.60 18.99
N VAL A 13 -12.06 -9.20 17.98
CA VAL A 13 -11.49 -9.34 16.63
C VAL A 13 -11.74 -8.10 15.75
N SER A 14 -12.50 -7.12 16.23
CA SER A 14 -12.81 -5.88 15.50
C SER A 14 -11.63 -4.89 15.52
N PHE A 15 -10.48 -5.26 14.96
CA PHE A 15 -9.37 -4.34 14.75
C PHE A 15 -9.56 -3.54 13.45
N SER A 16 -9.22 -2.25 13.48
CA SER A 16 -9.13 -1.42 12.29
C SER A 16 -7.90 -1.83 11.47
N ALA A 17 -8.11 -2.18 10.20
CA ALA A 17 -7.00 -2.31 9.26
C ALA A 17 -6.45 -0.92 8.93
N SER A 18 -5.12 -0.79 8.89
CA SER A 18 -4.43 0.38 8.35
C SER A 18 -3.73 -0.06 7.07
N ALA A 19 -3.96 0.68 6.00
CA ALA A 19 -3.38 0.42 4.68
C ALA A 19 -2.48 1.57 4.21
N ASP A 20 -2.31 2.59 5.05
CA ASP A 20 -1.48 3.74 4.72
C ASP A 20 0.00 3.36 4.84
N ILE A 21 0.76 3.81 3.87
CA ILE A 21 2.21 3.59 3.77
C ILE A 21 2.89 4.95 3.68
N SER A 22 4.04 5.09 4.35
CA SER A 22 4.80 6.35 4.41
C SER A 22 6.28 6.09 4.22
N GLY A 23 6.93 6.95 3.44
CA GLY A 23 8.35 6.85 3.15
C GLY A 23 8.79 7.94 2.18
N ARG A 24 10.06 7.94 1.83
CA ARG A 24 10.63 8.91 0.88
C ARG A 24 10.67 8.29 -0.51
N ILE A 25 10.06 8.93 -1.50
CA ILE A 25 10.28 8.54 -2.90
C ILE A 25 11.74 8.84 -3.28
N VAL A 26 12.45 7.80 -3.72
CA VAL A 26 13.87 7.89 -4.10
C VAL A 26 14.10 7.71 -5.59
N ARG A 27 13.14 7.10 -6.31
CA ARG A 27 13.18 6.96 -7.76
C ARG A 27 11.76 7.00 -8.34
N VAL A 28 11.61 7.62 -9.50
CA VAL A 28 10.43 7.47 -10.37
C VAL A 28 10.82 6.50 -11.47
N LEU A 29 10.08 5.40 -11.62
CA LEU A 29 10.34 4.42 -12.66
C LEU A 29 9.65 4.86 -13.93
N ASP A 30 8.32 4.99 -13.90
CA ASP A 30 7.45 5.38 -15.00
C ASP A 30 6.28 6.23 -14.48
N GLY A 31 5.37 6.68 -15.33
CA GLY A 31 4.29 7.60 -14.94
C GLY A 31 3.32 7.07 -13.87
N ASP A 32 3.29 5.75 -13.63
CA ASP A 32 2.46 5.10 -12.62
C ASP A 32 3.27 4.30 -11.58
N THR A 33 4.60 4.29 -11.68
CA THR A 33 5.45 3.39 -10.88
C THR A 33 6.60 4.14 -10.22
N VAL A 34 6.75 4.00 -8.90
CA VAL A 34 7.77 4.68 -8.09
C VAL A 34 8.48 3.73 -7.11
N GLU A 35 9.71 4.06 -6.73
CA GLU A 35 10.46 3.37 -5.68
C GLU A 35 10.52 4.25 -4.43
N MET A 36 10.08 3.69 -3.31
CA MET A 36 10.03 4.37 -2.03
C MET A 36 11.01 3.72 -1.04
N LEU A 37 11.74 4.57 -0.32
CA LEU A 37 12.54 4.19 0.84
C LEU A 37 11.69 4.29 2.10
N GLU A 38 11.41 3.13 2.70
CA GLU A 38 10.70 2.98 3.96
C GLU A 38 11.62 3.17 5.18
N PRO A 39 11.04 3.40 6.37
CA PRO A 39 11.77 3.26 7.63
C PRO A 39 12.49 1.90 7.68
N GLY A 40 13.74 1.89 8.16
CA GLY A 40 14.56 0.66 8.17
C GLY A 40 15.35 0.41 6.87
N LYS A 41 15.36 1.36 5.94
CA LYS A 41 16.09 1.30 4.65
C LYS A 41 15.60 0.21 3.70
N GLN A 42 14.35 -0.21 3.84
CA GLN A 42 13.69 -1.09 2.89
C GLN A 42 13.28 -0.28 1.65
N LEU A 43 13.54 -0.82 0.46
CA LEU A 43 13.05 -0.28 -0.79
C LEU A 43 11.80 -1.03 -1.22
N THR A 44 10.75 -0.28 -1.53
CA THR A 44 9.46 -0.83 -1.96
C THR A 44 9.03 -0.17 -3.25
N LEU A 45 8.70 -1.01 -4.23
CA LEU A 45 8.25 -0.59 -5.55
C LEU A 45 6.72 -0.50 -5.52
N ILE A 46 6.20 0.68 -5.82
CA ILE A 46 4.78 1.01 -5.74
C ILE A 46 4.26 1.27 -7.15
N ARG A 47 3.18 0.59 -7.53
CA ARG A 47 2.42 0.86 -8.75
C ARG A 47 1.06 1.46 -8.40
N LEU A 48 0.70 2.55 -9.04
CA LEU A 48 -0.56 3.25 -8.81
C LEU A 48 -1.72 2.45 -9.40
N ALA A 49 -2.63 1.98 -8.55
CA ALA A 49 -3.78 1.18 -8.98
C ALA A 49 -4.73 2.03 -9.84
N GLY A 50 -5.14 1.47 -10.99
CA GLY A 50 -6.09 2.12 -11.90
C GLY A 50 -5.49 3.24 -12.76
N ILE A 51 -4.18 3.48 -12.68
CA ILE A 51 -3.45 4.37 -13.59
C ILE A 51 -2.62 3.51 -14.55
N ASP A 52 -2.66 3.86 -15.83
CA ASP A 52 -1.83 3.27 -16.87
C ASP A 52 -1.16 4.42 -17.62
N ALA A 53 0.17 4.48 -17.57
CA ALA A 53 0.95 5.56 -18.14
C ALA A 53 1.81 5.03 -19.31
N PRO A 54 2.17 5.88 -20.30
CA PRO A 54 3.14 5.50 -21.30
C PRO A 54 4.47 5.07 -20.65
N GLU A 55 5.02 3.97 -21.14
CA GLU A 55 6.37 3.50 -20.76
C GLU A 55 7.44 4.42 -21.39
N LYS A 56 8.69 4.41 -20.88
CA LYS A 56 9.78 5.30 -21.36
C LYS A 56 10.06 5.30 -22.87
N SER A 57 9.69 4.20 -23.55
CA SER A 57 9.90 4.03 -24.99
C SER A 57 8.70 4.46 -25.83
N GLN A 58 7.61 4.89 -25.20
CA GLN A 58 6.38 5.35 -25.85
C GLN A 58 6.37 6.88 -25.98
N PRO A 59 5.57 7.44 -26.91
CA PRO A 59 5.31 8.87 -26.94
C PRO A 59 4.76 9.36 -25.59
N PHE A 60 5.31 10.47 -25.09
CA PHE A 60 4.94 11.11 -23.81
C PHE A 60 5.29 10.32 -22.53
N GLY A 61 6.19 9.33 -22.62
CA GLY A 61 6.78 8.60 -21.48
C GLY A 61 8.13 9.12 -21.02
#